data_AF-A0A8S9J5P2-F1
#
_entry.id   AF-A0A8S9J5P2-F1
#
_cell.length_a   1.000
_cell.length_b   1.000
_cell.length_c   1.000
_cell.angle_alpha   90.00
_cell.angle_beta   90.00
_cell.angle_gamma   90.00
#
_symmetry.space_group_name_H-M   'P 1'
#
loop_
_entity.id
_entity.type
_entity.pdbx_description
1 polymer ?
#
loop_
_entity_poly.entity_id
_entity_poly.type
_entity_poly.pdbx_seq_one_letter_code
_entity_poly.pdbx_strand_id
1 'polypeptide(L)'
;MLAQTFLPRNVLVSRCFSSVTSKTLKVGDILREARVHSSEDVKSYAEVSHDWNPLHFDQELARKAGFENRLVHGMLVSSMFPRIISSHFPGAVYVSQNLHFRSPVYIGDEILGLVQATALRETKNKYM
;
A
#
# COMPACT_ATOMS: atom_id res chain seq x y z
N MET A 1 -7.48 -22.64 -50.05
CA MET A 1 -6.53 -22.56 -48.91
C MET A 1 -7.29 -22.06 -47.70
N LEU A 2 -7.44 -22.98 -46.76
CA LEU A 2 -7.87 -22.95 -45.36
C LEU A 2 -8.42 -21.63 -44.76
N ALA A 3 -9.68 -21.73 -44.34
CA ALA A 3 -10.31 -20.89 -43.32
C ALA A 3 -9.50 -20.93 -42.02
N GLN A 4 -9.15 -19.76 -41.49
CA GLN A 4 -8.68 -19.62 -40.12
C GLN A 4 -9.90 -19.52 -39.21
N THR A 5 -10.13 -20.57 -38.45
CA THR A 5 -11.14 -20.68 -37.41
C THR A 5 -10.80 -19.75 -36.25
N PHE A 6 -11.77 -18.93 -35.86
CA PHE A 6 -11.76 -18.14 -34.62
C PHE A 6 -11.66 -19.08 -33.41
N LEU A 7 -10.64 -18.92 -32.58
CA LEU A 7 -10.57 -19.54 -31.25
C LEU A 7 -11.31 -18.64 -30.24
N PRO A 8 -12.18 -19.19 -29.37
CA PRO A 8 -12.85 -18.40 -28.34
C PRO A 8 -11.86 -18.10 -27.20
N ARG A 9 -11.85 -16.85 -26.78
CA ARG A 9 -11.00 -16.30 -25.72
C ARG A 9 -11.57 -16.66 -24.34
N ASN A 10 -11.48 -17.93 -23.94
CA ASN A 10 -11.72 -18.34 -22.55
C ASN A 10 -10.39 -18.47 -21.81
N VAL A 11 -9.80 -17.32 -21.45
CA VAL A 11 -8.76 -17.28 -20.43
C VAL A 11 -9.46 -17.46 -19.09
N LEU A 12 -9.54 -18.71 -18.63
CA LEU A 12 -9.84 -19.03 -17.24
C LEU A 12 -8.68 -18.49 -16.39
N VAL A 13 -8.82 -17.25 -15.90
CA VAL A 13 -8.02 -16.78 -14.78
C VAL A 13 -8.46 -17.62 -13.59
N SER A 14 -7.74 -18.71 -13.34
CA SER A 14 -7.80 -19.43 -12.07
C SER A 14 -7.36 -18.44 -11.00
N ARG A 15 -8.34 -17.79 -10.34
CA ARG A 15 -8.14 -17.03 -9.12
C ARG A 15 -7.80 -18.04 -8.03
N CYS A 16 -6.54 -18.47 -8.02
CA CYS A 16 -5.98 -19.22 -6.92
C CYS A 16 -5.79 -18.24 -5.75
N PHE A 17 -6.89 -17.94 -5.05
CA PHE A 17 -6.77 -17.43 -3.69
C PHE A 17 -6.33 -18.62 -2.86
N SER A 18 -5.03 -18.66 -2.53
CA SER A 18 -4.53 -19.57 -1.50
C SER A 18 -5.45 -19.44 -0.29
N SER A 19 -5.90 -20.57 0.24
CA SER A 19 -6.83 -20.62 1.37
C SER A 19 -6.13 -20.16 2.63
N VAL A 20 -5.91 -18.85 2.76
CA VAL A 20 -5.63 -18.23 4.04
C VAL A 20 -6.93 -18.37 4.81
N THR A 21 -6.88 -19.13 5.91
CA THR A 21 -7.96 -19.29 6.86
C THR A 21 -8.55 -17.91 7.15
N SER A 22 -9.77 -17.66 6.66
CA SER A 22 -10.48 -16.42 6.86
C SER A 22 -10.73 -16.25 8.35
N LYS A 23 -9.80 -15.58 9.03
CA LYS A 23 -9.95 -15.23 10.42
C LYS A 23 -11.01 -14.14 10.44
N THR A 24 -12.16 -14.44 11.02
CA THR A 24 -13.22 -13.44 11.20
C THR A 24 -12.64 -12.27 11.99
N LEU A 25 -12.55 -11.11 11.35
CA LEU A 25 -12.06 -9.88 11.96
C LEU A 25 -12.96 -9.51 13.15
N LYS A 26 -12.35 -9.11 14.27
CA LYS A 26 -13.05 -8.61 15.45
C LYS A 26 -12.62 -7.19 15.76
N VAL A 27 -13.52 -6.42 16.38
CA VAL A 27 -13.15 -5.11 16.95
C VAL A 27 -12.04 -5.32 17.97
N GLY A 28 -11.01 -4.49 17.90
CA GLY A 28 -9.82 -4.57 18.73
C GLY A 28 -8.66 -5.36 18.10
N ASP A 29 -8.88 -6.12 17.02
CA ASP A 29 -7.79 -6.80 16.32
C ASP A 29 -6.77 -5.78 15.79
N ILE A 30 -5.49 -6.09 15.97
CA ILE A 30 -4.36 -5.28 15.51
C ILE A 30 -3.52 -6.09 14.51
N LEU A 31 -3.40 -5.55 13.30
CA LEU A 31 -2.48 -6.02 12.28
C LEU A 31 -1.23 -5.14 12.28
N ARG A 32 -0.07 -5.73 11.96
CA ARG A 32 1.21 -5.02 11.99
C ARG A 32 2.17 -5.50 10.92
N GLU A 33 2.98 -4.59 10.41
CA GLU A 33 4.09 -4.88 9.49
C GLU A 33 5.23 -3.89 9.77
N ALA A 34 6.46 -4.40 9.84
CA ALA A 34 7.66 -3.58 9.92
C ALA A 34 8.29 -3.49 8.53
N ARG A 35 8.74 -2.30 8.13
CA ARG A 35 9.41 -2.09 6.85
C ARG A 35 10.48 -1.01 6.96
N VAL A 36 11.62 -1.28 6.32
CA VAL A 36 12.66 -0.28 6.03
C VAL A 36 12.52 0.14 4.57
N HIS A 37 12.44 1.44 4.31
CA HIS A 37 12.40 1.98 2.95
C HIS A 37 13.81 2.34 2.48
N SER A 38 14.20 1.81 1.33
CA SER A 38 15.50 2.09 0.71
C SER A 38 15.45 3.30 -0.23
N SER A 39 16.63 3.72 -0.73
CA SER A 39 16.69 4.78 -1.75
C SER A 39 16.03 4.32 -3.07
N GLU A 40 16.08 3.02 -3.37
CA GLU A 40 15.46 2.40 -4.53
C GLU A 40 13.94 2.43 -4.42
N ASP A 41 13.37 2.14 -3.24
CA ASP A 41 11.93 2.29 -2.99
C ASP A 41 11.45 3.72 -3.27
N VAL A 42 12.18 4.72 -2.77
CA VAL A 42 11.89 6.15 -2.97
C VAL A 42 11.94 6.51 -4.45
N LYS A 43 12.96 6.03 -5.18
CA LYS A 43 13.09 6.27 -6.62
C LYS A 43 11.96 5.61 -7.40
N SER A 44 11.69 4.32 -7.17
CA SER A 44 10.62 3.59 -7.85
C SER A 44 9.25 4.20 -7.56
N TYR A 45 9.03 4.72 -6.36
CA TYR A 45 7.79 5.44 -6.05
C TYR A 45 7.66 6.72 -6.87
N ALA A 46 8.73 7.50 -7.03
CA ALA A 46 8.70 8.71 -7.86
C ALA A 46 8.52 8.42 -9.35
N GLU A 47 9.05 7.30 -9.86
CA GLU A 47 8.82 6.87 -11.24
C GLU A 47 7.33 6.63 -11.54
N VAL A 48 6.60 6.06 -10.57
CA VAL A 48 5.16 5.76 -10.72
C VAL A 48 4.26 6.94 -10.35
N SER A 49 4.57 7.64 -9.26
CA SER A 49 3.76 8.74 -8.73
C SER A 49 4.02 10.08 -9.42
N HIS A 50 5.16 10.19 -10.12
CA HIS A 50 5.72 11.44 -10.64
C HIS A 50 6.03 12.50 -9.55
N ASP A 51 6.07 12.11 -8.27
CA ASP A 51 6.52 12.98 -7.19
C ASP A 51 8.06 13.02 -7.13
N TRP A 52 8.62 13.95 -7.90
CA TRP A 52 10.05 14.24 -7.96
C TRP A 52 10.47 15.40 -7.05
N ASN A 53 9.74 15.65 -5.96
CA ASN A 53 10.14 16.68 -5.00
C ASN A 53 11.60 16.48 -4.56
N PRO A 54 12.50 17.49 -4.72
CA PRO A 54 13.92 17.34 -4.42
C PRO A 54 14.23 16.92 -2.97
N LEU A 55 13.31 17.14 -2.02
CA LEU A 55 13.47 16.70 -0.63
C LEU A 55 13.69 15.18 -0.49
N HIS A 56 13.27 14.40 -1.48
CA HIS A 56 13.45 12.95 -1.51
C HIS A 56 14.79 12.51 -2.11
N PHE A 57 15.47 13.38 -2.85
CA PHE A 57 16.60 12.99 -3.73
C PHE A 57 17.88 13.75 -3.46
N ASP A 58 17.79 15.01 -3.02
CA ASP A 58 18.91 15.91 -2.78
C ASP A 58 19.05 16.19 -1.28
N GLN A 59 20.16 15.71 -0.71
CA GLN A 59 20.46 15.86 0.71
C GLN A 59 20.71 17.32 1.12
N GLU A 60 21.31 18.12 0.25
CA GLU A 60 21.63 19.51 0.55
C GLU A 60 20.37 20.38 0.50
N LEU A 61 19.47 20.12 -0.44
CA LEU A 61 18.15 20.77 -0.46
C LEU A 61 17.29 20.36 0.72
N ALA A 62 17.30 19.08 1.12
CA ALA A 62 16.59 18.62 2.31
C ALA A 62 17.11 19.31 3.59
N ARG A 63 18.43 19.42 3.73
CA ARG A 63 19.06 20.13 4.86
C ARG A 63 18.73 21.61 4.87
N LYS A 64 18.77 22.28 3.72
CA LYS A 64 18.36 23.69 3.59
C LYS A 64 16.89 23.91 3.97
N ALA A 65 16.04 22.91 3.76
CA ALA A 65 14.64 22.92 4.18
C ALA A 65 14.42 22.57 5.66
N GLY A 66 15.49 22.30 6.43
CA GLY A 66 15.43 22.03 7.87
C GLY A 66 15.31 20.55 8.26
N PHE A 67 15.49 19.62 7.31
CA PHE A 67 15.53 18.19 7.59
C PHE A 67 16.95 17.68 7.83
N GLU A 68 17.10 16.55 8.53
CA GLU A 68 18.44 15.99 8.83
C GLU A 68 19.08 15.36 7.59
N ASN A 69 18.26 14.74 6.74
CA ASN A 69 18.65 14.07 5.50
C ASN A 69 17.45 13.95 4.55
N ARG A 70 17.64 13.28 3.41
CA ARG A 70 16.60 12.95 2.42
C ARG A 70 15.46 12.16 3.07
N LEU A 71 14.24 12.53 2.69
CA LEU A 71 13.01 11.97 3.25
C LEU A 71 12.44 10.86 2.37
N VAL A 72 11.76 9.91 2.98
CA VAL A 72 10.83 9.01 2.29
C VAL A 72 9.54 9.78 1.97
N HIS A 73 8.93 9.56 0.80
CA HIS A 73 7.61 10.14 0.50
C HIS A 73 6.58 9.73 1.56
N GLY A 74 5.85 10.68 2.12
CA GLY A 74 4.83 10.37 3.12
C GLY A 74 3.77 9.40 2.59
N MET A 75 3.41 9.53 1.31
CA MET A 75 2.47 8.62 0.66
C MET A 75 3.05 7.22 0.44
N LEU A 76 4.36 7.08 0.19
CA LEU A 76 5.03 5.78 0.14
C LEU A 76 4.95 5.06 1.49
N VAL A 77 5.21 5.77 2.59
CA VAL A 77 5.01 5.21 3.94
C VAL A 77 3.54 4.81 4.16
N SER A 78 2.60 5.67 3.75
CA SER A 78 1.17 5.38 3.91
C SER A 78 0.68 4.17 3.11
N SER A 79 1.40 3.78 2.04
CA SER A 79 1.08 2.59 1.24
C SER A 79 1.16 1.28 2.03
N MET A 80 1.80 1.30 3.20
CA MET A 80 1.79 0.17 4.13
C MET A 80 0.38 -0.17 4.61
N PHE A 81 -0.53 0.80 4.80
CA PHE A 81 -1.88 0.53 5.30
C PHE A 81 -2.71 -0.37 4.37
N PRO A 82 -2.90 -0.05 3.08
CA PRO A 82 -3.60 -0.95 2.16
C PRO A 82 -2.85 -2.28 1.96
N ARG A 83 -1.51 -2.31 2.04
CA ARG A 83 -0.72 -3.55 2.00
C ARG A 83 -1.02 -4.47 3.20
N ILE A 84 -0.98 -3.95 4.42
CA ILE A 84 -1.32 -4.68 5.65
C ILE A 84 -2.75 -5.25 5.52
N ILE A 85 -3.72 -4.41 5.15
CA ILE A 85 -5.11 -4.84 5.05
C ILE A 85 -5.30 -5.93 3.98
N SER A 86 -4.79 -5.70 2.76
CA SER A 86 -4.98 -6.63 1.64
C SER A 86 -4.27 -7.98 1.85
N SER A 87 -3.19 -8.01 2.63
CA SER A 87 -2.47 -9.26 2.94
C SER A 87 -3.24 -10.15 3.91
N HIS A 88 -4.08 -9.58 4.77
CA HIS A 88 -4.94 -10.32 5.70
C HIS A 88 -6.36 -10.55 5.15
N PHE A 89 -6.86 -9.65 4.31
CA PHE A 89 -8.21 -9.69 3.75
C PHE A 89 -8.17 -9.55 2.22
N PRO A 90 -7.85 -10.65 1.50
CA PRO A 90 -7.84 -10.62 0.04
C PRO A 90 -9.20 -10.20 -0.52
N GLY A 91 -9.20 -9.19 -1.39
CA GLY A 91 -10.43 -8.61 -1.97
C GLY A 91 -11.06 -7.48 -1.17
N ALA A 92 -10.48 -7.08 -0.03
CA ALA A 92 -10.91 -5.88 0.67
C ALA A 92 -10.75 -4.62 -0.20
N VAL A 93 -11.71 -3.70 -0.08
CA VAL A 93 -11.71 -2.41 -0.81
C VAL A 93 -11.36 -1.30 0.17
N TYR A 94 -10.32 -0.53 -0.16
CA TYR A 94 -9.87 0.61 0.64
C TYR A 94 -10.64 1.87 0.22
N VAL A 95 -11.74 2.18 0.91
CA VAL A 95 -12.75 3.16 0.47
C VAL A 95 -12.36 4.61 0.77
N SER A 96 -11.76 4.87 1.93
CA SER A 96 -11.42 6.23 2.34
C SER A 96 -10.24 6.24 3.30
N GLN A 97 -9.55 7.38 3.36
CA GLN A 97 -8.40 7.60 4.23
C GLN A 97 -8.26 9.07 4.59
N ASN A 98 -7.97 9.33 5.86
CA ASN A 98 -7.50 10.63 6.33
C ASN A 98 -6.10 10.45 6.91
N LEU A 99 -5.15 11.31 6.53
CA LEU A 99 -3.77 11.24 6.97
C LEU A 99 -3.31 12.57 7.56
N HIS A 100 -2.42 12.47 8.56
CA HIS A 100 -1.67 13.59 9.10
C HIS A 100 -0.20 13.17 9.21
N PHE A 101 0.68 13.78 8.42
CA PHE A 101 2.12 13.54 8.47
C PHE A 101 2.73 14.36 9.60
N ARG A 102 2.95 13.72 10.76
CA ARG A 102 3.38 14.41 12.01
C ARG A 102 4.89 14.57 12.14
N SER A 103 5.65 13.64 11.56
CA SER A 103 7.11 13.62 11.65
C SER A 103 7.70 13.14 10.33
N PRO A 104 8.92 13.58 9.97
CA PRO A 104 9.64 13.05 8.82
C PRO A 104 9.99 11.56 9.03
N VAL A 105 10.10 10.84 7.92
CA VAL A 105 10.68 9.49 7.87
C VAL A 105 11.89 9.56 6.96
N TYR A 106 13.02 9.05 7.44
CA TYR A 106 14.28 9.03 6.71
C TYR A 106 14.50 7.68 6.05
N ILE A 107 15.28 7.70 4.97
CA ILE A 107 15.70 6.48 4.28
C ILE A 107 16.54 5.64 5.25
N GLY A 108 16.20 4.36 5.41
CA GLY A 108 16.83 3.46 6.37
C GLY A 108 16.14 3.35 7.73
N ASP A 109 15.13 4.20 8.01
CA ASP A 109 14.31 4.04 9.21
C ASP A 109 13.47 2.75 9.14
N GLU A 110 13.40 2.01 10.25
CA GLU A 110 12.44 0.92 10.41
C GLU A 110 11.10 1.48 10.89
N ILE A 111 10.08 1.35 10.06
CA ILE A 111 8.73 1.83 10.34
C ILE A 111 7.82 0.66 10.69
N LEU A 112 7.16 0.74 11.84
CA LEU A 112 6.11 -0.19 12.25
C LEU A 112 4.74 0.40 11.88
N GLY A 113 4.11 -0.17 10.85
CA GLY A 113 2.72 0.11 10.51
C GLY A 113 1.78 -0.70 11.41
N LEU A 114 0.77 -0.06 11.97
CA LEU A 114 -0.28 -0.69 12.78
C LEU A 114 -1.66 -0.34 12.21
N VAL A 115 -2.51 -1.35 12.05
CA VAL A 115 -3.92 -1.18 11.66
C VAL A 115 -4.79 -1.85 12.72
N GLN A 116 -5.69 -1.08 13.33
CA GLN A 116 -6.62 -1.59 14.32
C GLN A 116 -8.06 -1.53 13.79
N ALA A 117 -8.79 -2.63 13.93
CA ALA A 117 -10.23 -2.62 13.70
C ALA A 117 -10.95 -1.93 14.87
N THR A 118 -11.45 -0.72 14.64
CA THR A 118 -12.14 0.07 15.67
C THR A 118 -13.66 -0.14 15.66
N ALA A 119 -14.23 -0.52 14.51
CA ALA A 119 -15.64 -0.81 14.36
C ALA A 119 -15.86 -1.79 13.21
N LEU A 120 -16.92 -2.60 13.32
CA LEU A 120 -17.38 -3.49 12.27
C LEU A 120 -18.85 -3.17 12.00
N ARG A 121 -19.19 -3.01 10.73
CA ARG A 121 -20.56 -2.78 10.29
C ARG A 121 -20.89 -3.78 9.21
N GLU A 122 -21.88 -4.62 9.47
CA GLU A 122 -22.46 -5.46 8.43
C GLU A 122 -23.29 -4.61 7.49
N THR A 123 -22.95 -4.63 6.21
CA THR A 123 -23.81 -4.11 5.14
C THR A 123 -24.68 -5.23 4.63
N LYS A 124 -25.97 -5.23 4.99
CA LYS A 124 -26.98 -6.03 4.31
C LYS A 124 -27.17 -5.42 2.91
N ASN A 125 -26.76 -6.17 1.88
CA ASN A 125 -26.77 -5.88 0.44
C ASN A 125 -27.56 -4.63 -0.02
N LYS A 126 -26.90 -3.72 -0.74
CA LYS A 126 -27.55 -2.68 -1.56
C LYS A 126 -27.16 -2.68 -3.03
N TYR A 127 -26.31 -3.60 -3.48
CA TYR A 127 -25.84 -3.65 -4.87
C TYR A 127 -25.76 -5.10 -5.37
N MET A 128 -26.92 -5.75 -5.46
CA MET A 128 -27.24 -6.75 -6.48
C MET A 128 -28.66 -6.49 -6.93
#